data_AF-A0A4D7JPX5-F1
#
_entry.id   AF-A0A4D7JPX5-F1
#
_cell.length_a   1.000
_cell.length_b   1.000
_cell.length_c   1.000
_cell.angle_alpha   90.00
_cell.angle_beta   90.00
_cell.angle_gamma   90.00
#
_symmetry.space_group_name_H-M   'P 1'
#
loop_
_entity.id
_entity.type
_entity.pdbx_description
1 polymer ?
#
loop_
_entity_poly.entity_id
_entity_poly.type
_entity_poly.pdbx_seq_one_letter_code
_entity_poly.pdbx_strand_id
1 'polypeptide(L)'
;MERPAYKVRYCSINREVYTIDPDKSILDISIENKIPHLHECGGNGRCTTCRVRIIEGSENLSKVTPLEKELIRKRNWDPSIRLACQAQVKGNVAIQRIVWTSAEVSKLQLETLPADIGEERSLAILFCDMRNFTVLASNHPNYDLAHMLNTLFTCLGDPILMNNGIIYQYVGDEIIGLFGTASLDGERACMDAIRAALGMKYALERLNRLEFRDFDEKIEVGIGIHYGRAFVGNLGHPKHKQFSVLGDPVNVASRIQDMNKVLNTNLLVSEEFINNLPPDTLMTGLREEVNLKGKEQTFKLVEILGFNHFDTNLEIQASMEILLKDNEGFAEYFYDKLFTRAPAIRELFKRNMLEQGRMLTHMLGGIIYGLSRPENLHMGLLSLGRQHIKYGVKKEHYAILKETLLETIEERLGDFYKPEIVKAWDNAIDLITGAMMKSYDYDKVES
;
A
#
# COMPACT_ATOMS: atom_id res chain seq x y z
N MET A 1 -32.20 9.04 30.50
CA MET A 1 -32.05 8.19 29.31
C MET A 1 -30.64 8.39 28.79
N GLU A 2 -29.77 7.40 28.92
CA GLU A 2 -28.45 7.43 28.29
C GLU A 2 -28.64 7.53 26.77
N ARG A 3 -27.98 8.49 26.13
CA ARG A 3 -28.00 8.60 24.66
C ARG A 3 -27.31 7.36 24.09
N PRO A 4 -27.88 6.68 23.07
CA PRO A 4 -27.23 5.52 22.48
C PRO A 4 -25.90 5.93 21.86
N ALA A 5 -24.82 5.25 22.24
CA ALA A 5 -23.51 5.42 21.62
C ALA A 5 -23.51 4.76 20.24
N TYR A 6 -23.20 5.52 19.21
CA TYR A 6 -23.08 5.04 17.84
C TYR A 6 -21.66 4.59 17.56
N LYS A 7 -21.53 3.38 17.01
CA LYS A 7 -20.26 2.77 16.67
C LYS A 7 -19.83 3.17 15.25
N VAL A 8 -18.61 3.69 15.12
CA VAL A 8 -17.94 3.91 13.83
C VAL A 8 -16.77 2.94 13.72
N ARG A 9 -16.88 1.98 12.79
CA ARG A 9 -15.82 1.01 12.50
C ARG A 9 -14.99 1.48 11.30
N TYR A 10 -13.69 1.69 11.48
CA TYR A 10 -12.73 2.02 10.43
C TYR A 10 -12.08 0.75 9.92
N CYS A 11 -12.63 0.18 8.84
CA CYS A 11 -12.23 -1.12 8.28
C CYS A 11 -10.75 -1.18 7.89
N SER A 12 -10.19 -0.10 7.33
CA SER A 12 -8.80 -0.06 6.85
C SER A 12 -7.74 -0.21 7.94
N ILE A 13 -8.09 0.10 9.19
CA ILE A 13 -7.17 0.11 10.34
C ILE A 13 -7.69 -0.76 11.49
N ASN A 14 -8.74 -1.56 11.22
CA ASN A 14 -9.43 -2.40 12.20
C ASN A 14 -9.71 -1.72 13.55
N ARG A 15 -10.13 -0.46 13.54
CA ARG A 15 -10.38 0.35 14.75
C ARG A 15 -11.86 0.68 14.89
N GLU A 16 -12.39 0.57 16.10
CA GLU A 16 -13.76 0.98 16.44
C GLU A 16 -13.73 2.15 17.42
N VAL A 17 -14.57 3.15 17.17
CA VAL A 17 -14.76 4.29 18.07
C VAL A 17 -16.24 4.55 18.26
N TYR A 18 -16.59 5.24 19.34
CA TYR A 18 -17.97 5.50 19.72
C TYR A 18 -18.22 7.01 19.81
N THR A 19 -19.36 7.46 19.31
CA THR A 19 -19.84 8.83 19.50
C THR A 19 -21.23 8.81 20.13
N ILE A 20 -21.48 9.70 21.09
CA ILE A 20 -22.80 9.96 21.67
C ILE A 20 -23.45 11.23 21.09
N ASP A 21 -22.71 11.93 20.24
CA ASP A 21 -23.12 13.18 19.62
C ASP A 21 -23.52 12.90 18.16
N PRO A 22 -24.83 12.99 17.82
CA PRO A 22 -25.34 12.73 16.48
C PRO A 22 -24.98 13.83 15.47
N ASP A 23 -24.48 14.99 15.95
CA ASP A 23 -24.14 16.12 15.08
C ASP A 23 -22.70 16.04 14.58
N LYS A 24 -21.88 15.14 15.13
CA LYS A 24 -20.49 14.95 14.71
C LYS A 24 -20.40 14.28 13.34
N SER A 25 -19.59 14.88 12.48
CA SER A 25 -19.20 14.28 11.23
C SER A 25 -18.21 13.15 11.45
N ILE A 26 -18.08 12.25 10.46
CA ILE A 26 -17.04 11.22 10.47
C ILE A 26 -15.64 11.84 10.63
N LEU A 27 -15.40 13.03 10.07
CA LEU A 27 -14.12 13.74 10.22
C LEU A 27 -13.92 14.21 11.67
N ASP A 28 -14.93 14.79 12.32
CA ASP A 28 -14.84 15.23 13.72
C ASP A 28 -14.51 14.05 14.63
N ILE A 29 -15.23 12.93 14.42
CA ILE A 29 -15.00 11.68 15.15
C ILE A 29 -13.58 11.17 14.90
N SER A 30 -13.07 11.28 13.67
CA SER A 30 -11.69 10.91 13.34
C SER A 30 -10.69 11.78 14.11
N ILE A 31 -10.84 13.11 14.06
CA ILE A 31 -9.91 14.07 14.68
C ILE A 31 -9.88 13.90 16.21
N GLU A 32 -11.05 13.83 16.85
CA GLU A 32 -11.17 13.68 18.30
C GLU A 32 -10.56 12.37 18.81
N ASN A 33 -10.73 11.29 18.06
CA ASN A 33 -10.16 10.00 18.40
C ASN A 33 -8.72 9.84 17.92
N LYS A 34 -8.08 10.91 17.42
CA LYS A 34 -6.71 10.89 16.88
C LYS A 34 -6.60 9.79 15.82
N ILE A 35 -7.41 9.89 14.78
CA ILE A 35 -7.36 9.08 13.56
C ILE A 35 -6.96 10.06 12.43
N PRO A 36 -5.68 10.10 12.03
CA PRO A 36 -5.14 11.03 11.03
C PRO A 36 -5.91 11.08 9.70
N HIS A 37 -6.81 12.04 9.49
CA HIS A 37 -7.73 12.08 8.35
C HIS A 37 -7.47 13.28 7.45
N LEU A 38 -7.04 13.09 6.19
CA LEU A 38 -6.67 14.19 5.30
C LEU A 38 -7.84 15.14 4.99
N HIS A 39 -7.67 16.44 5.20
CA HIS A 39 -8.74 17.44 5.03
C HIS A 39 -8.17 18.82 4.65
N GLU A 40 -7.63 18.97 3.43
CA GLU A 40 -6.94 20.20 2.98
C GLU A 40 -7.75 21.49 3.15
N CYS A 41 -9.07 21.42 2.95
CA CYS A 41 -9.94 22.59 3.13
C CYS A 41 -10.33 22.88 4.59
N GLY A 42 -9.76 22.18 5.57
CA GLY A 42 -10.12 22.34 6.98
C GLY A 42 -11.50 21.77 7.34
N GLY A 43 -12.01 20.77 6.59
CA GLY A 43 -13.34 20.17 6.84
C GLY A 43 -14.52 20.95 6.26
N ASN A 44 -14.29 21.98 5.45
CA ASN A 44 -15.33 22.85 4.90
C ASN A 44 -16.05 22.31 3.64
N GLY A 45 -15.87 21.04 3.30
CA GLY A 45 -16.49 20.44 2.11
C GLY A 45 -16.05 21.05 0.77
N ARG A 46 -14.89 21.72 0.71
CA ARG A 46 -14.34 22.36 -0.51
C ARG A 46 -13.24 21.55 -1.21
N CYS A 47 -12.68 20.55 -0.53
CA CYS A 47 -11.70 19.61 -1.09
C CYS A 47 -12.29 18.20 -1.15
N THR A 48 -11.57 17.28 -1.79
CA THR A 48 -11.96 15.86 -1.87
C THR A 48 -11.08 14.94 -1.03
N THR A 49 -10.26 15.47 -0.13
CA THR A 49 -9.26 14.64 0.56
C THR A 49 -9.85 13.80 1.70
N CYS A 50 -10.93 14.25 2.36
CA CYS A 50 -11.54 13.53 3.47
C CYS A 50 -12.52 12.42 3.04
N ARG A 51 -12.34 11.86 1.85
CA ARG A 51 -13.29 10.89 1.29
C ARG A 51 -13.24 9.57 2.05
N VAL A 52 -14.42 9.06 2.37
CA VAL A 52 -14.64 7.73 2.94
C VAL A 52 -15.61 6.97 2.06
N ARG A 53 -15.38 5.67 1.94
CA ARG A 53 -16.32 4.69 1.41
C ARG A 53 -17.08 4.09 2.57
N ILE A 54 -18.40 4.06 2.48
CA ILE A 54 -19.26 3.41 3.47
C ILE A 54 -19.38 1.95 3.10
N ILE A 55 -18.95 1.08 4.01
CA ILE A 55 -18.96 -0.38 3.85
C ILE A 55 -20.29 -0.94 4.36
N GLU A 56 -20.77 -0.44 5.51
CA GLU A 56 -22.05 -0.83 6.12
C GLU A 56 -22.68 0.39 6.82
N GLY A 57 -24.02 0.42 6.97
CA GLY A 57 -24.72 1.45 7.74
C GLY A 57 -24.86 2.80 7.00
N SER A 58 -24.99 2.79 5.67
CA SER A 58 -25.16 4.01 4.87
C SER A 58 -26.42 4.81 5.19
N GLU A 59 -27.48 4.10 5.59
CA GLU A 59 -28.75 4.59 6.07
C GLU A 59 -28.64 5.29 7.44
N ASN A 60 -27.56 5.02 8.18
CA ASN A 60 -27.29 5.58 9.50
C ASN A 60 -26.48 6.89 9.43
N LEU A 61 -26.37 7.51 8.26
CA LEU A 61 -25.70 8.78 8.07
C LEU A 61 -26.68 9.92 7.78
N SER A 62 -26.25 11.17 7.99
CA SER A 62 -26.97 12.33 7.50
C SER A 62 -27.21 12.22 5.99
N LYS A 63 -28.28 12.89 5.52
CA LYS A 63 -28.54 13.04 4.09
C LYS A 63 -27.34 13.74 3.43
N VAL A 64 -27.05 13.33 2.20
CA VAL A 64 -25.98 13.92 1.38
C VAL A 64 -26.18 15.43 1.29
N THR A 65 -25.19 16.21 1.74
CA THR A 65 -25.26 17.68 1.79
C THR A 65 -25.18 18.31 0.38
N PRO A 66 -25.55 19.58 0.18
CA PRO A 66 -25.39 20.25 -1.12
C PRO A 66 -23.94 20.28 -1.61
N LEU A 67 -22.97 20.47 -0.71
CA LEU A 67 -21.53 20.44 -1.02
C LEU A 67 -21.09 19.03 -1.47
N GLU A 68 -21.57 17.99 -0.77
CA GLU A 68 -21.36 16.61 -1.20
C GLU A 68 -21.99 16.36 -2.57
N LYS A 69 -23.24 16.77 -2.79
CA LYS A 69 -23.93 16.60 -4.09
C LYS A 69 -23.18 17.29 -5.22
N GLU A 70 -22.64 18.47 -4.99
CA GLU A 70 -21.87 19.20 -5.99
C GLU A 70 -20.58 18.44 -6.35
N LEU A 71 -19.82 17.98 -5.36
CA LEU A 71 -18.59 17.23 -5.58
C LEU A 71 -18.84 15.83 -6.15
N ILE A 72 -19.87 15.13 -5.67
CA ILE A 72 -20.33 13.84 -6.21
C ILE A 72 -20.76 14.02 -7.66
N ARG A 73 -21.47 15.10 -8.02
CA ARG A 73 -21.84 15.37 -9.42
C ARG A 73 -20.62 15.71 -10.28
N LYS A 74 -19.70 16.53 -9.77
CA LYS A 74 -18.49 16.97 -10.49
C LYS A 74 -17.44 15.86 -10.67
N ARG A 75 -17.46 14.85 -9.80
CA ARG A 75 -16.44 13.79 -9.75
C ARG A 75 -17.01 12.37 -9.90
N ASN A 76 -18.32 12.25 -10.07
CA ASN A 76 -19.13 11.04 -10.17
C ASN A 76 -18.69 9.91 -9.25
N TRP A 77 -18.71 10.21 -7.96
CA TRP A 77 -18.34 9.24 -6.96
C TRP A 77 -19.35 8.08 -6.91
N ASP A 78 -18.83 6.91 -6.56
CA ASP A 78 -19.67 5.78 -6.17
C ASP A 78 -20.64 6.22 -5.05
N PRO A 79 -21.91 5.76 -5.04
CA PRO A 79 -22.90 6.15 -4.02
C PRO A 79 -22.48 5.81 -2.58
N SER A 80 -21.58 4.86 -2.40
CA SER A 80 -20.97 4.54 -1.10
C SER A 80 -19.95 5.58 -0.64
N ILE A 81 -19.52 6.52 -1.49
CA ILE A 81 -18.51 7.52 -1.12
C ILE A 81 -19.19 8.76 -0.53
N ARG A 82 -18.75 9.13 0.67
CA ARG A 82 -19.16 10.34 1.38
C ARG A 82 -17.96 11.23 1.66
N LEU A 83 -18.20 12.52 1.85
CA LEU A 83 -17.21 13.37 2.50
C LEU A 83 -17.30 13.16 4.01
N ALA A 84 -16.21 12.71 4.63
CA ALA A 84 -16.21 12.48 6.07
C ALA A 84 -16.56 13.74 6.86
N CYS A 85 -16.17 14.93 6.38
CA CYS A 85 -16.49 16.21 7.01
C CYS A 85 -17.96 16.65 6.89
N GLN A 86 -18.78 15.95 6.10
CA GLN A 86 -20.18 16.31 5.84
C GLN A 86 -21.15 15.21 6.27
N ALA A 87 -20.70 13.96 6.32
CA ALA A 87 -21.48 12.83 6.76
C ALA A 87 -21.50 12.75 8.29
N GLN A 88 -22.64 13.11 8.90
CA GLN A 88 -22.87 12.98 10.35
C GLN A 88 -23.34 11.57 10.70
N VAL A 89 -22.87 11.05 11.82
CA VAL A 89 -23.16 9.67 12.26
C VAL A 89 -24.41 9.65 13.14
N LYS A 90 -25.45 8.96 12.67
CA LYS A 90 -26.77 8.84 13.34
C LYS A 90 -27.08 7.42 13.83
N GLY A 91 -26.17 6.49 13.61
CA GLY A 91 -26.27 5.08 13.95
C GLY A 91 -24.95 4.36 13.65
N ASN A 92 -24.93 3.04 13.83
CA ASN A 92 -23.71 2.27 13.60
C ASN A 92 -23.31 2.28 12.12
N VAL A 93 -22.05 2.53 11.83
CA VAL A 93 -21.52 2.62 10.46
C VAL A 93 -20.15 1.97 10.39
N ALA A 94 -19.88 1.28 9.28
CA ALA A 94 -18.55 0.80 8.93
C ALA A 94 -18.04 1.55 7.70
N ILE A 95 -16.81 2.04 7.76
CA ILE A 95 -16.22 2.91 6.74
C ILE A 95 -14.81 2.46 6.38
N GLN A 96 -14.43 2.70 5.14
CA GLN A 96 -13.09 2.54 4.61
C GLN A 96 -12.62 3.90 4.09
N ARG A 97 -11.45 4.33 4.51
CA ARG A 97 -10.88 5.59 4.02
C ARG A 97 -10.19 5.37 2.68
N ILE A 98 -10.35 6.35 1.80
CA ILE A 98 -9.95 6.23 0.38
C ILE A 98 -8.64 6.96 0.12
N VAL A 99 -8.38 8.05 0.84
CA VAL A 99 -7.19 8.87 0.67
C VAL A 99 -6.30 8.73 1.90
N TRP A 100 -5.05 8.36 1.64
CA TRP A 100 -3.99 8.27 2.61
C TRP A 100 -2.71 8.79 1.98
N THR A 101 -1.93 9.54 2.72
CA THR A 101 -0.51 9.72 2.43
C THR A 101 0.29 8.59 3.08
N SER A 102 1.47 8.29 2.52
CA SER A 102 2.40 7.28 3.06
C SER A 102 2.74 7.53 4.54
N ALA A 103 2.84 8.81 4.93
CA ALA A 103 3.04 9.25 6.30
C ALA A 103 1.79 9.04 7.20
N GLU A 104 0.57 9.28 6.68
CA GLU A 104 -0.67 9.01 7.41
C GLU A 104 -0.88 7.52 7.65
N VAL A 105 -0.66 6.67 6.63
CA VAL A 105 -0.75 5.20 6.76
C VAL A 105 0.17 4.72 7.87
N SER A 106 1.43 5.15 7.84
CA SER A 106 2.42 4.79 8.86
C SER A 106 1.98 5.23 10.25
N LYS A 107 1.59 6.50 10.42
CA LYS A 107 1.15 7.04 11.71
C LYS A 107 -0.08 6.34 12.27
N LEU A 108 -1.04 6.01 11.40
CA LEU A 108 -2.24 5.27 11.79
C LEU A 108 -1.95 3.84 12.16
N GLN A 109 -1.11 3.14 11.39
CA GLN A 109 -0.70 1.78 11.73
C GLN A 109 -0.04 1.77 13.11
N LEU A 110 0.85 2.74 13.38
CA LEU A 110 1.45 2.93 14.70
C LEU A 110 0.41 3.18 15.82
N GLU A 111 -0.60 4.02 15.56
CA GLU A 111 -1.69 4.29 16.52
C GLU A 111 -2.67 3.12 16.71
N THR A 112 -2.69 2.14 15.81
CA THR A 112 -3.53 0.94 15.90
C THR A 112 -2.88 -0.22 16.62
N LEU A 113 -1.58 -0.12 16.90
CA LEU A 113 -0.88 -1.11 17.70
C LEU A 113 -1.34 -0.97 19.17
N PRO A 114 -1.56 -2.09 19.88
CA PRO A 114 -1.99 -2.07 21.28
C PRO A 114 -1.11 -1.14 22.12
N ALA A 115 -1.72 -0.08 22.67
CA ALA A 115 -0.99 1.11 23.12
C ALA A 115 -0.50 1.07 24.57
N ASP A 116 -0.98 0.12 25.39
CA ASP A 116 -0.87 0.22 26.85
C ASP A 116 0.02 -0.85 27.51
N ILE A 117 0.33 -1.95 26.82
CA ILE A 117 1.24 -2.99 27.31
C ILE A 117 2.29 -3.22 26.23
N GLY A 118 3.54 -2.85 26.52
CA GLY A 118 4.64 -3.22 25.64
C GLY A 118 4.85 -4.73 25.69
N GLU A 119 5.07 -5.34 24.53
CA GLU A 119 5.23 -6.79 24.40
C GLU A 119 6.47 -7.14 23.59
N GLU A 120 7.03 -8.32 23.85
CA GLU A 120 8.05 -8.90 22.98
C GLU A 120 7.40 -9.53 21.76
N ARG A 121 7.82 -9.10 20.57
CA ARG A 121 7.31 -9.60 19.30
C ARG A 121 8.46 -9.86 18.33
N SER A 122 8.33 -10.93 17.55
CA SER A 122 9.24 -11.18 16.42
C SER A 122 8.87 -10.26 15.25
N LEU A 123 9.83 -9.50 14.76
CA LEU A 123 9.65 -8.56 13.65
C LEU A 123 10.74 -8.77 12.61
N ALA A 124 10.41 -8.54 11.34
CA ALA A 124 11.43 -8.28 10.33
C ALA A 124 11.70 -6.77 10.31
N ILE A 125 12.96 -6.39 10.45
CA ILE A 125 13.42 -5.02 10.55
C ILE A 125 14.30 -4.73 9.34
N LEU A 126 13.89 -3.77 8.53
CA LEU A 126 14.58 -3.33 7.33
C LEU A 126 15.22 -1.97 7.60
N PHE A 127 16.51 -1.86 7.30
CA PHE A 127 17.25 -0.62 7.25
C PHE A 127 17.67 -0.36 5.81
N CYS A 128 17.48 0.86 5.32
CA CYS A 128 17.93 1.28 4.00
C CYS A 128 18.57 2.66 4.09
N ASP A 129 19.82 2.76 3.68
CA ASP A 129 20.67 3.96 3.77
C ASP A 129 21.24 4.28 2.40
N MET A 130 21.42 5.57 2.09
CA MET A 130 22.02 5.99 0.85
C MET A 130 23.55 5.82 0.88
N ARG A 131 24.12 5.40 -0.24
CA ARG A 131 25.57 5.44 -0.42
C ARG A 131 25.99 6.86 -0.76
N ASN A 132 27.10 7.30 -0.15
CA ASN A 132 27.75 8.58 -0.43
C ASN A 132 26.84 9.83 -0.28
N PHE A 133 25.77 9.75 0.52
CA PHE A 133 24.85 10.88 0.72
C PHE A 133 25.54 12.15 1.19
N THR A 134 26.57 12.03 2.05
CA THR A 134 27.34 13.20 2.52
C THR A 134 27.98 13.99 1.37
N VAL A 135 28.46 13.29 0.33
CA VAL A 135 29.04 13.93 -0.86
C VAL A 135 27.94 14.64 -1.65
N LEU A 136 26.82 13.95 -1.87
CA LEU A 136 25.64 14.51 -2.54
C LEU A 136 25.12 15.76 -1.84
N ALA A 137 25.01 15.72 -0.50
CA ALA A 137 24.57 16.84 0.32
C ALA A 137 25.51 18.06 0.24
N SER A 138 26.83 17.85 0.14
CA SER A 138 27.80 18.94 0.00
C SER A 138 27.79 19.62 -1.36
N ASN A 139 27.30 18.94 -2.40
CA ASN A 139 27.32 19.42 -3.78
C ASN A 139 26.02 20.10 -4.22
N HIS A 140 24.99 20.12 -3.37
CA HIS A 140 23.66 20.66 -3.72
C HIS A 140 23.19 21.75 -2.74
N PRO A 141 22.45 22.77 -3.22
CA PRO A 141 21.73 23.69 -2.34
C PRO A 141 20.73 22.95 -1.43
N ASN A 142 20.52 23.46 -0.20
CA ASN A 142 19.67 22.82 0.80
C ASN A 142 18.22 22.54 0.33
N TYR A 143 17.63 23.42 -0.49
CA TYR A 143 16.28 23.22 -1.01
C TYR A 143 16.21 22.09 -2.04
N ASP A 144 17.22 21.98 -2.89
CA ASP A 144 17.31 20.91 -3.90
C ASP A 144 17.55 19.58 -3.20
N LEU A 145 18.45 19.56 -2.20
CA LEU A 145 18.67 18.39 -1.35
C LEU A 145 17.39 17.93 -0.65
N ALA A 146 16.61 18.86 -0.09
CA ALA A 146 15.34 18.54 0.54
C ALA A 146 14.30 17.97 -0.45
N HIS A 147 14.25 18.50 -1.68
CA HIS A 147 13.38 17.98 -2.73
C HIS A 147 13.78 16.58 -3.17
N MET A 148 15.09 16.33 -3.36
CA MET A 148 15.63 15.02 -3.70
C MET A 148 15.34 14.00 -2.60
N LEU A 149 15.56 14.37 -1.32
CA LEU A 149 15.25 13.52 -0.18
C LEU A 149 13.77 13.15 -0.13
N ASN A 150 12.86 14.11 -0.30
CA ASN A 150 11.42 13.82 -0.29
C ASN A 150 11.02 12.89 -1.44
N THR A 151 11.61 13.08 -2.63
CA THR A 151 11.37 12.22 -3.80
C THR A 151 11.86 10.81 -3.54
N LEU A 152 13.06 10.68 -2.98
CA LEU A 152 13.63 9.39 -2.63
C LEU A 152 12.86 8.69 -1.49
N PHE A 153 12.47 9.41 -0.43
CA PHE A 153 11.67 8.84 0.64
C PHE A 153 10.32 8.34 0.16
N THR A 154 9.70 9.02 -0.82
CA THR A 154 8.49 8.52 -1.47
C THR A 154 8.79 7.22 -2.22
N CYS A 155 9.84 7.22 -3.05
CA CYS A 155 10.29 6.06 -3.82
C CYS A 155 10.63 4.83 -2.96
N LEU A 156 11.28 5.01 -1.81
CA LEU A 156 11.70 3.93 -0.91
C LEU A 156 10.60 3.54 0.08
N GLY A 157 9.75 4.48 0.49
CA GLY A 157 8.69 4.25 1.45
C GLY A 157 7.49 3.48 0.89
N ASP A 158 7.12 3.72 -0.36
CA ASP A 158 5.96 3.08 -0.97
C ASP A 158 6.04 1.55 -1.01
N PRO A 159 7.18 0.91 -1.38
CA PRO A 159 7.36 -0.54 -1.26
C PRO A 159 7.15 -1.11 0.15
N ILE A 160 7.52 -0.37 1.21
CA ILE A 160 7.27 -0.79 2.61
C ILE A 160 5.77 -0.89 2.83
N LEU A 161 5.03 0.16 2.46
CA LEU A 161 3.61 0.27 2.73
C LEU A 161 2.77 -0.70 1.89
N MET A 162 3.15 -0.91 0.63
CA MET A 162 2.50 -1.88 -0.26
C MET A 162 2.62 -3.32 0.25
N ASN A 163 3.66 -3.61 1.02
CA ASN A 163 3.93 -4.92 1.61
C ASN A 163 3.69 -4.95 3.12
N ASN A 164 2.62 -4.31 3.59
CA ASN A 164 2.17 -4.38 5.00
C ASN A 164 3.17 -3.89 6.06
N GLY A 165 4.27 -3.28 5.65
CA GLY A 165 5.24 -2.68 6.55
C GLY A 165 4.74 -1.36 7.12
N ILE A 166 5.44 -0.92 8.16
CA ILE A 166 5.30 0.41 8.74
C ILE A 166 6.63 1.13 8.57
N ILE A 167 6.59 2.37 8.07
CA ILE A 167 7.76 3.24 8.13
C ILE A 167 7.89 3.72 9.58
N TYR A 168 8.88 3.19 10.29
CA TYR A 168 9.09 3.47 11.70
C TYR A 168 9.63 4.88 11.92
N GLN A 169 10.71 5.21 11.20
CA GLN A 169 11.31 6.53 11.25
C GLN A 169 12.21 6.77 10.03
N TYR A 170 12.47 8.05 9.78
CA TYR A 170 13.55 8.52 8.93
C TYR A 170 14.66 9.09 9.82
N VAL A 171 15.92 8.72 9.55
CA VAL A 171 17.08 9.21 10.30
C VAL A 171 18.13 9.72 9.31
N GLY A 172 18.19 11.03 9.10
CA GLY A 172 19.03 11.59 8.04
C GLY A 172 18.53 11.11 6.67
N ASP A 173 19.35 10.35 5.96
CA ASP A 173 19.08 9.67 4.68
C ASP A 173 18.58 8.23 4.82
N GLU A 174 18.53 7.72 6.06
CA GLU A 174 18.11 6.35 6.36
C GLU A 174 16.59 6.24 6.51
N ILE A 175 16.01 5.16 5.97
CA ILE A 175 14.63 4.74 6.20
C ILE A 175 14.59 3.39 6.93
N ILE A 176 13.75 3.31 7.97
CA ILE A 176 13.56 2.09 8.76
C ILE A 176 12.15 1.56 8.57
N GLY A 177 12.04 0.31 8.10
CA GLY A 177 10.79 -0.42 7.91
C GLY A 177 10.61 -1.53 8.94
N LEU A 178 9.38 -1.70 9.44
CA LEU A 178 9.01 -2.79 10.35
C LEU A 178 7.90 -3.64 9.76
N PHE A 179 8.06 -4.96 9.81
CA PHE A 179 7.10 -5.94 9.31
C PHE A 179 6.79 -6.98 10.38
N GLY A 180 5.56 -7.53 10.37
CA GLY A 180 5.07 -8.41 11.44
C GLY A 180 4.50 -7.66 12.66
N THR A 181 4.22 -6.36 12.52
CA THR A 181 3.63 -5.56 13.61
C THR A 181 2.13 -5.84 13.82
N ALA A 182 1.43 -6.43 12.85
CA ALA A 182 0.01 -6.79 12.99
C ALA A 182 -0.25 -8.30 12.97
N SER A 183 0.77 -9.12 12.70
CA SER A 183 0.68 -10.57 12.58
C SER A 183 1.89 -11.22 13.25
N LEU A 184 1.67 -12.34 13.94
CA LEU A 184 2.75 -13.15 14.55
C LEU A 184 3.35 -14.17 13.56
N ASP A 185 2.91 -14.14 12.31
CA ASP A 185 3.41 -15.01 11.25
C ASP A 185 4.77 -14.50 10.73
N GLY A 186 5.83 -15.21 11.11
CA GLY A 186 7.20 -14.89 10.72
C GLY A 186 7.47 -15.06 9.23
N GLU A 187 6.84 -16.05 8.60
CA GLU A 187 6.98 -16.28 7.15
C GLU A 187 6.39 -15.11 6.38
N ARG A 188 5.16 -14.72 6.73
CA ARG A 188 4.51 -13.56 6.12
C ARG A 188 5.32 -12.28 6.33
N ALA A 189 5.80 -12.04 7.56
CA ALA A 189 6.60 -10.85 7.86
C ALA A 189 7.90 -10.79 7.05
N CYS A 190 8.60 -11.91 6.91
CA CYS A 190 9.83 -11.98 6.11
C CYS A 190 9.55 -11.85 4.62
N MET A 191 8.47 -12.48 4.12
CA MET A 191 8.08 -12.39 2.71
C MET A 191 7.69 -10.95 2.34
N ASP A 192 6.94 -10.27 3.20
CA ASP A 192 6.57 -8.87 3.04
C ASP A 192 7.80 -7.96 3.04
N ALA A 193 8.75 -8.17 3.97
CA ALA A 193 9.98 -7.40 4.05
C ALA A 193 10.89 -7.58 2.82
N ILE A 194 11.05 -8.82 2.30
CA ILE A 194 11.90 -9.05 1.14
C ILE A 194 11.28 -8.52 -0.15
N ARG A 195 9.95 -8.60 -0.31
CA ARG A 195 9.24 -7.93 -1.41
C ARG A 195 9.45 -6.43 -1.36
N ALA A 196 9.32 -5.80 -0.18
CA ALA A 196 9.57 -4.37 -0.02
C ALA A 196 11.01 -4.00 -0.43
N ALA A 197 12.01 -4.75 0.03
CA ALA A 197 13.42 -4.48 -0.28
C ALA A 197 13.74 -4.61 -1.78
N LEU A 198 13.23 -5.65 -2.45
CA LEU A 198 13.39 -5.80 -3.90
C LEU A 198 12.61 -4.72 -4.66
N GLY A 199 11.42 -4.37 -4.18
CA GLY A 199 10.62 -3.26 -4.71
C GLY A 199 11.34 -1.92 -4.62
N MET A 200 12.04 -1.64 -3.52
CA MET A 200 12.90 -0.45 -3.38
C MET A 200 14.00 -0.42 -4.44
N LYS A 201 14.66 -1.56 -4.72
CA LYS A 201 15.69 -1.63 -5.76
C LYS A 201 15.11 -1.29 -7.13
N TYR A 202 13.93 -1.83 -7.47
CA TYR A 202 13.28 -1.58 -8.75
C TYR A 202 12.82 -0.12 -8.87
N ALA A 203 12.25 0.43 -7.80
CA ALA A 203 11.83 1.83 -7.75
C ALA A 203 13.03 2.78 -7.89
N LEU A 204 14.14 2.50 -7.20
CA LEU A 204 15.36 3.31 -7.27
C LEU A 204 16.02 3.25 -8.65
N GLU A 205 16.07 2.08 -9.29
CA GLU A 205 16.59 1.94 -10.66
C GLU A 205 15.77 2.80 -11.63
N ARG A 206 14.44 2.77 -11.51
CA ARG A 206 13.54 3.62 -12.29
C ARG A 206 13.74 5.11 -12.00
N LEU A 207 13.86 5.50 -10.73
CA LEU A 207 14.07 6.89 -10.32
C LEU A 207 15.36 7.44 -10.94
N ASN A 208 16.45 6.68 -10.86
CA ASN A 208 17.72 7.01 -11.51
C ASN A 208 17.59 7.17 -13.03
N ARG A 209 16.84 6.28 -13.69
CA ARG A 209 16.67 6.32 -15.17
C ARG A 209 15.78 7.47 -15.64
N LEU A 210 14.74 7.83 -14.88
CA LEU A 210 13.69 8.74 -15.35
C LEU A 210 13.83 10.16 -14.81
N GLU A 211 14.11 10.30 -13.52
CA GLU A 211 14.05 11.60 -12.81
C GLU A 211 15.45 12.10 -12.48
N PHE A 212 16.37 11.21 -12.11
CA PHE A 212 17.74 11.58 -11.79
C PHE A 212 18.73 11.38 -12.96
N ARG A 213 18.23 11.23 -14.18
CA ARG A 213 19.08 11.03 -15.38
C ARG A 213 20.02 12.20 -15.67
N ASP A 214 19.60 13.40 -15.28
CA ASP A 214 20.31 14.66 -15.54
C ASP A 214 21.28 15.00 -14.38
N PHE A 215 21.38 14.12 -13.38
CA PHE A 215 22.38 14.21 -12.32
C PHE A 215 23.63 13.41 -12.72
N ASP A 216 24.81 13.95 -12.39
CA ASP A 216 26.10 13.35 -12.74
C ASP A 216 26.38 12.04 -11.96
N GLU A 217 25.59 11.70 -10.95
CA GLU A 217 25.78 10.54 -10.09
C GLU A 217 24.52 9.68 -9.96
N LYS A 218 24.71 8.37 -10.07
CA LYS A 218 23.66 7.38 -9.82
C LYS A 218 23.50 7.20 -8.31
N ILE A 219 22.27 7.36 -7.81
CA ILE A 219 21.96 7.09 -6.41
C ILE A 219 21.95 5.59 -6.16
N GLU A 220 22.70 5.15 -5.17
CA GLU A 220 22.72 3.77 -4.69
C GLU A 220 22.30 3.71 -3.22
N VAL A 221 21.73 2.57 -2.82
CA VAL A 221 21.38 2.29 -1.43
C VAL A 221 21.98 0.97 -0.97
N GLY A 222 22.20 0.85 0.33
CA GLY A 222 22.46 -0.41 1.01
C GLY A 222 21.28 -0.78 1.89
N ILE A 223 20.73 -1.98 1.71
CA ILE A 223 19.60 -2.50 2.46
C ILE A 223 20.06 -3.65 3.36
N GLY A 224 19.71 -3.61 4.64
CA GLY A 224 19.94 -4.69 5.60
C GLY A 224 18.64 -5.15 6.20
N ILE A 225 18.41 -6.46 6.27
CA ILE A 225 17.21 -7.03 6.92
C ILE A 225 17.59 -8.08 7.94
N HIS A 226 16.96 -8.03 9.10
CA HIS A 226 17.08 -9.04 10.14
C HIS A 226 15.69 -9.39 10.68
N TYR A 227 15.50 -10.66 11.06
CA TYR A 227 14.31 -11.11 11.76
C TYR A 227 14.67 -11.54 13.17
N GLY A 228 14.01 -10.95 14.17
CA GLY A 228 14.31 -11.22 15.57
C GLY A 228 13.25 -10.70 16.55
N ARG A 229 13.34 -11.15 17.80
CA ARG A 229 12.43 -10.75 18.88
C ARG A 229 12.85 -9.40 19.48
N ALA A 230 11.98 -8.41 19.33
CA ALA A 230 12.17 -7.06 19.84
C ALA A 230 11.00 -6.68 20.76
N PHE A 231 11.27 -5.78 21.71
CA PHE A 231 10.23 -5.12 22.47
C PHE A 231 9.53 -4.09 21.59
N VAL A 232 8.20 -4.09 21.62
CA VAL A 232 7.34 -3.17 20.88
C VAL A 232 6.37 -2.52 21.85
N GLY A 233 6.39 -1.19 21.95
CA GLY A 233 5.47 -0.48 22.82
C GLY A 233 5.68 1.03 22.86
N ASN A 234 4.79 1.74 23.55
CA ASN A 234 4.86 3.18 23.70
C ASN A 234 5.81 3.59 24.85
N LEU A 235 6.94 4.21 24.52
CA LEU A 235 7.94 4.69 25.47
C LEU A 235 8.11 6.21 25.39
N GLY A 236 8.71 6.80 26.42
CA GLY A 236 8.95 8.24 26.50
C GLY A 236 8.22 8.91 27.66
N HIS A 237 8.32 10.24 27.72
CA HIS A 237 7.71 11.03 28.79
C HIS A 237 6.18 10.80 28.81
N PRO A 238 5.51 10.76 29.99
CA PRO A 238 4.07 10.46 30.06
C PRO A 238 3.17 11.34 29.17
N LYS A 239 3.60 12.58 28.89
CA LYS A 239 2.90 13.52 27.98
C LYS A 239 3.29 13.38 26.49
N HIS A 240 4.37 12.68 26.19
CA HIS A 240 4.95 12.49 24.86
C HIS A 240 5.43 11.05 24.70
N LYS A 241 4.53 10.09 24.89
CA LYS A 241 4.81 8.70 24.55
C LYS A 241 4.87 8.56 23.03
N GLN A 242 5.84 7.81 22.53
CA GLN A 242 5.99 7.48 21.12
C GLN A 242 6.10 5.97 20.99
N PHE A 243 5.57 5.44 19.90
CA PHE A 243 5.81 4.05 19.56
C PHE A 243 7.30 3.81 19.41
N SER A 244 7.81 2.77 20.06
CA SER A 244 9.24 2.46 20.11
C SER A 244 9.44 0.97 19.91
N VAL A 245 10.47 0.65 19.13
CA VAL A 245 10.98 -0.71 19.01
C VAL A 245 12.37 -0.74 19.62
N LEU A 246 12.57 -1.65 20.58
CA LEU A 246 13.83 -1.81 21.29
C LEU A 246 14.31 -3.24 21.25
N GLY A 247 15.61 -3.43 21.31
CA GLY A 247 16.22 -4.73 21.47
C GLY A 247 17.39 -4.94 20.54
N ASP A 248 18.03 -6.08 20.72
CA ASP A 248 19.18 -6.51 19.94
C ASP A 248 18.92 -6.51 18.42
N PRO A 249 17.75 -7.00 17.93
CA PRO A 249 17.50 -7.13 16.50
C PRO A 249 17.55 -5.81 15.71
N VAL A 250 17.17 -4.68 16.33
CA VAL A 250 17.22 -3.36 15.69
C VAL A 250 18.67 -2.98 15.37
N ASN A 251 19.56 -3.19 16.34
CA ASN A 251 20.99 -2.91 16.20
C ASN A 251 21.66 -3.89 15.21
N VAL A 252 21.23 -5.15 15.21
CA VAL A 252 21.72 -6.15 14.23
C VAL A 252 21.33 -5.75 12.81
N ALA A 253 20.07 -5.37 12.56
CA ALA A 253 19.62 -4.96 11.23
C ALA A 253 20.40 -3.75 10.68
N SER A 254 20.61 -2.72 11.51
CA SER A 254 21.44 -1.55 11.15
C SER A 254 22.88 -1.96 10.82
N ARG A 255 23.49 -2.84 11.63
CA ARG A 255 24.84 -3.35 11.37
C ARG A 255 24.94 -4.19 10.09
N ILE A 256 23.91 -4.96 9.77
CA ILE A 256 23.84 -5.70 8.50
C ILE A 256 23.77 -4.73 7.33
N GLN A 257 23.00 -3.66 7.45
CA GLN A 257 22.95 -2.61 6.46
C GLN A 257 24.35 -2.01 6.23
N ASP A 258 25.07 -1.63 7.30
CA ASP A 258 26.44 -1.11 7.24
C ASP A 258 27.39 -2.04 6.45
N MET A 259 27.25 -3.36 6.62
CA MET A 259 28.10 -4.35 5.96
C MET A 259 27.98 -4.36 4.43
N ASN A 260 26.92 -3.79 3.86
CA ASN A 260 26.81 -3.61 2.40
C ASN A 260 27.98 -2.78 1.84
N LYS A 261 28.49 -1.81 2.61
CA LYS A 261 29.64 -0.97 2.21
C LYS A 261 30.93 -1.78 2.18
N VAL A 262 31.09 -2.72 3.11
CA VAL A 262 32.29 -3.56 3.25
C VAL A 262 32.31 -4.71 2.25
N LEU A 263 31.15 -5.35 2.05
CA LEU A 263 31.00 -6.52 1.17
C LEU A 263 30.68 -6.13 -0.28
N ASN A 264 30.51 -4.83 -0.56
CA ASN A 264 30.13 -4.28 -1.84
C ASN A 264 28.83 -4.90 -2.42
N THR A 265 27.82 -5.05 -1.57
CA THR A 265 26.48 -5.56 -1.91
C THR A 265 25.43 -4.46 -1.74
N ASN A 266 24.21 -4.66 -2.26
CA ASN A 266 23.10 -3.71 -2.07
C ASN A 266 22.00 -4.22 -1.14
N LEU A 267 21.91 -5.53 -0.91
CA LEU A 267 20.88 -6.13 -0.08
C LEU A 267 21.45 -7.34 0.66
N LEU A 268 21.60 -7.22 1.98
CA LEU A 268 22.04 -8.29 2.87
C LEU A 268 20.93 -8.65 3.84
N VAL A 269 20.80 -9.94 4.11
CA VAL A 269 19.90 -10.46 5.14
C VAL A 269 20.65 -11.42 6.07
N SER A 270 20.17 -11.58 7.29
CA SER A 270 20.72 -12.60 8.20
C SER A 270 20.22 -14.01 7.88
N GLU A 271 20.95 -15.04 8.32
CA GLU A 271 20.50 -16.43 8.22
C GLU A 271 19.16 -16.66 8.93
N GLU A 272 18.92 -16.02 10.08
CA GLU A 272 17.65 -16.10 10.81
C GLU A 272 16.46 -15.59 9.98
N PHE A 273 16.67 -14.55 9.17
CA PHE A 273 15.65 -14.05 8.25
C PHE A 273 15.31 -15.10 7.17
N ILE A 274 16.33 -15.71 6.56
CA ILE A 274 16.14 -16.75 5.53
C ILE A 274 15.43 -17.98 6.09
N ASN A 275 15.73 -18.37 7.33
CA ASN A 275 15.13 -19.53 7.97
C ASN A 275 13.61 -19.41 8.18
N ASN A 276 13.05 -18.21 8.10
CA ASN A 276 11.60 -17.98 8.16
C ASN A 276 10.92 -18.01 6.79
N LEU A 277 11.68 -18.14 5.70
CA LEU A 277 11.13 -18.23 4.35
C LEU A 277 11.10 -19.69 3.88
N PRO A 278 10.18 -20.04 2.95
CA PRO A 278 10.21 -21.34 2.31
C PRO A 278 11.57 -21.57 1.63
N PRO A 279 12.12 -22.80 1.67
CA PRO A 279 13.32 -23.14 0.92
C PRO A 279 13.17 -22.79 -0.56
N ASP A 280 14.27 -22.43 -1.22
CA ASP A 280 14.30 -22.10 -2.65
C ASP A 280 13.46 -20.85 -3.05
N THR A 281 13.05 -20.01 -2.09
CA THR A 281 12.34 -18.76 -2.39
C THR A 281 13.25 -17.73 -3.06
N LEU A 282 14.50 -17.58 -2.57
CA LEU A 282 15.37 -16.45 -2.90
C LEU A 282 16.60 -16.88 -3.70
N MET A 283 16.92 -16.07 -4.71
CA MET A 283 18.19 -16.14 -5.43
C MET A 283 19.26 -15.44 -4.60
N THR A 284 20.22 -16.21 -4.09
CA THR A 284 21.26 -15.73 -3.18
C THR A 284 22.60 -15.55 -3.89
N GLY A 285 23.34 -14.50 -3.54
CA GLY A 285 24.70 -14.21 -3.99
C GLY A 285 25.73 -14.58 -2.93
N LEU A 286 26.58 -13.60 -2.57
CA LEU A 286 27.61 -13.73 -1.54
C LEU A 286 27.06 -14.28 -0.22
N ARG A 287 27.81 -15.17 0.44
CA ARG A 287 27.54 -15.66 1.80
C ARG A 287 28.79 -15.53 2.65
N GLU A 288 28.72 -14.74 3.72
CA GLU A 288 29.88 -14.43 4.56
C GLU A 288 29.54 -14.53 6.04
N GLU A 289 30.47 -15.05 6.81
CA GLU A 289 30.42 -15.01 8.28
C GLU A 289 31.14 -13.76 8.77
N VAL A 290 30.43 -12.90 9.49
CA VAL A 290 30.96 -11.61 9.91
C VAL A 290 30.74 -11.38 11.40
N ASN A 291 31.71 -10.73 12.03
CA ASN A 291 31.57 -10.21 13.37
C ASN A 291 31.01 -8.80 13.31
N LEU A 292 29.74 -8.64 13.66
CA LEU A 292 29.12 -7.32 13.70
C LEU A 292 29.72 -6.52 14.85
N LYS A 293 30.04 -5.24 14.59
CA LYS A 293 30.68 -4.37 15.59
C LYS A 293 29.86 -4.30 16.89
N GLY A 294 30.48 -4.70 18.00
CA GLY A 294 29.84 -4.71 19.32
C GLY A 294 29.00 -5.95 19.60
N LYS A 295 29.14 -7.03 18.80
CA LYS A 295 28.57 -8.34 19.05
C LYS A 295 29.66 -9.36 19.32
N GLU A 296 29.42 -10.23 20.29
CA GLU A 296 30.31 -11.38 20.58
C GLU A 296 30.03 -12.57 19.65
N GLN A 297 28.82 -12.64 19.09
CA GLN A 297 28.39 -13.68 18.16
C GLN A 297 28.74 -13.32 16.70
N THR A 298 29.16 -14.32 15.95
CA THR A 298 29.30 -14.26 14.49
C THR A 298 27.93 -14.40 13.82
N PHE A 299 27.68 -13.59 12.79
CA PHE A 299 26.46 -13.64 12.00
C PHE A 299 26.79 -14.10 10.58
N LYS A 300 25.98 -15.01 10.04
CA LYS A 300 26.01 -15.35 8.63
C LYS A 300 25.10 -14.40 7.86
N LEU A 301 25.69 -13.65 6.94
CA LEU A 301 24.98 -12.76 6.06
C LEU A 301 24.91 -13.36 4.66
N VAL A 302 23.78 -13.13 4.01
CA VAL A 302 23.51 -13.62 2.67
C VAL A 302 23.05 -12.46 1.83
N GLU A 303 23.69 -12.28 0.68
CA GLU A 303 23.25 -11.34 -0.33
C GLU A 303 22.03 -11.88 -1.07
N ILE A 304 21.01 -11.02 -1.24
CA ILE A 304 19.83 -11.36 -2.02
C ILE A 304 19.84 -10.63 -3.36
N LEU A 305 19.80 -11.41 -4.43
CA LEU A 305 19.80 -10.92 -5.81
C LEU A 305 18.38 -10.75 -6.36
N GLY A 306 17.43 -11.57 -5.89
CA GLY A 306 16.04 -11.56 -6.29
C GLY A 306 15.30 -12.81 -5.78
N PHE A 307 14.13 -13.11 -6.36
CA PHE A 307 13.45 -14.39 -6.15
C PHE A 307 13.97 -15.44 -7.14
N ASN A 308 14.00 -16.72 -6.73
CA ASN A 308 14.30 -17.84 -7.65
C ASN A 308 13.17 -18.10 -8.65
N HIS A 309 11.95 -17.82 -8.21
CA HIS A 309 10.75 -17.87 -9.03
C HIS A 309 10.11 -16.50 -9.07
N PHE A 310 9.54 -16.16 -10.21
CA PHE A 310 8.79 -14.91 -10.38
C PHE A 310 7.76 -14.73 -9.23
N ASP A 311 7.74 -13.53 -8.63
CA ASP A 311 6.78 -13.15 -7.59
C ASP A 311 5.73 -12.20 -8.14
N THR A 312 4.47 -12.67 -8.20
CA THR A 312 3.34 -11.92 -8.75
C THR A 312 3.15 -10.55 -8.11
N ASN A 313 3.32 -10.46 -6.79
CA ASN A 313 3.04 -9.22 -6.06
C ASN A 313 4.10 -8.16 -6.37
N LEU A 314 5.38 -8.55 -6.36
CA LEU A 314 6.49 -7.65 -6.70
C LEU A 314 6.36 -7.11 -8.12
N GLU A 315 6.10 -7.96 -9.12
CA GLU A 315 6.02 -7.51 -10.51
C GLU A 315 4.83 -6.57 -10.77
N ILE A 316 3.68 -6.85 -10.16
CA ILE A 316 2.51 -5.96 -10.25
C ILE A 316 2.80 -4.63 -9.57
N GLN A 317 3.38 -4.64 -8.37
CA GLN A 317 3.73 -3.43 -7.64
C GLN A 317 4.73 -2.56 -8.44
N ALA A 318 5.78 -3.18 -8.98
CA ALA A 318 6.80 -2.48 -9.74
C ALA A 318 6.29 -1.90 -11.07
N SER A 319 5.39 -2.62 -11.75
CA SER A 319 4.82 -2.19 -13.02
C SER A 319 3.70 -1.17 -12.87
N MET A 320 2.95 -1.18 -11.76
CA MET A 320 1.80 -0.30 -11.59
C MET A 320 2.17 1.17 -11.66
N GLU A 321 3.26 1.61 -11.04
CA GLU A 321 3.65 3.01 -11.07
C GLU A 321 3.97 3.48 -12.50
N ILE A 322 4.50 2.59 -13.34
CA ILE A 322 4.77 2.86 -14.75
C ILE A 322 3.45 3.00 -15.52
N LEU A 323 2.56 2.02 -15.36
CA LEU A 323 1.26 1.97 -16.04
C LEU A 323 0.37 3.16 -15.66
N LEU A 324 0.38 3.55 -14.39
CA LEU A 324 -0.52 4.54 -13.80
C LEU A 324 0.11 5.92 -13.63
N LYS A 325 1.35 6.14 -14.13
CA LYS A 325 1.96 7.48 -14.21
C LYS A 325 1.07 8.45 -14.98
N ASP A 326 0.47 7.97 -16.06
CA ASP A 326 -0.55 8.65 -16.85
C ASP A 326 -1.87 7.87 -16.77
N ASN A 327 -2.56 8.06 -15.65
CA ASN A 327 -3.82 7.39 -15.35
C ASN A 327 -4.92 7.64 -16.40
N GLU A 328 -5.03 8.88 -16.87
CA GLU A 328 -6.09 9.26 -17.81
C GLU A 328 -5.80 8.69 -19.20
N GLY A 329 -4.55 8.79 -19.67
CA GLY A 329 -4.15 8.21 -20.96
C GLY A 329 -4.16 6.68 -20.96
N PHE A 330 -3.80 6.01 -19.85
CA PHE A 330 -3.94 4.55 -19.73
C PHE A 330 -5.40 4.12 -19.92
N ALA A 331 -6.32 4.77 -19.22
CA ALA A 331 -7.73 4.44 -19.27
C ALA A 331 -8.36 4.74 -20.64
N GLU A 332 -8.03 5.90 -21.23
CA GLU A 332 -8.50 6.27 -22.57
C GLU A 332 -8.08 5.21 -23.59
N TYR A 333 -6.80 4.83 -23.57
CA TYR A 333 -6.25 3.82 -24.46
C TYR A 333 -6.94 2.45 -24.28
N PHE A 334 -7.13 2.01 -23.04
CA PHE A 334 -7.85 0.78 -22.73
C PHE A 334 -9.29 0.77 -23.27
N TYR A 335 -10.06 1.85 -23.02
CA TYR A 335 -11.46 1.90 -23.43
C TYR A 335 -11.64 2.03 -24.94
N ASP A 336 -10.75 2.76 -25.62
CA ASP A 336 -10.75 2.85 -27.08
C ASP A 336 -10.57 1.46 -27.71
N LYS A 337 -9.61 0.68 -27.19
CA LYS A 337 -9.42 -0.73 -27.58
C LYS A 337 -10.62 -1.60 -27.25
N LEU A 338 -11.17 -1.49 -26.04
CA LEU A 338 -12.29 -2.31 -25.59
C LEU A 338 -13.51 -2.11 -26.50
N PHE A 339 -13.84 -0.85 -26.83
CA PHE A 339 -15.00 -0.54 -27.66
C PHE A 339 -14.77 -0.80 -29.14
N THR A 340 -13.53 -0.74 -29.61
CA THR A 340 -13.18 -1.19 -30.96
C THR A 340 -13.37 -2.70 -31.09
N ARG A 341 -12.91 -3.47 -30.08
CA ARG A 341 -13.02 -4.94 -30.05
C ARG A 341 -14.45 -5.42 -29.85
N ALA A 342 -15.20 -4.78 -28.96
CA ALA A 342 -16.56 -5.18 -28.61
C ALA A 342 -17.49 -3.96 -28.51
N PRO A 343 -17.97 -3.41 -29.65
CA PRO A 343 -18.80 -2.20 -29.66
C PRO A 343 -20.07 -2.30 -28.82
N ALA A 344 -20.67 -3.49 -28.75
CA ALA A 344 -21.88 -3.74 -27.96
C ALA A 344 -21.66 -3.55 -26.45
N ILE A 345 -20.43 -3.75 -25.95
CA ILE A 345 -20.09 -3.54 -24.53
C ILE A 345 -20.23 -2.06 -24.14
N ARG A 346 -20.11 -1.13 -25.10
CA ARG A 346 -20.25 0.32 -24.85
C ARG A 346 -21.59 0.70 -24.24
N GLU A 347 -22.65 -0.04 -24.53
CA GLU A 347 -24.00 0.21 -23.98
C GLU A 347 -24.07 0.02 -22.45
N LEU A 348 -23.14 -0.74 -21.87
CA LEU A 348 -23.01 -0.93 -20.42
C LEU A 348 -22.43 0.32 -19.73
N PHE A 349 -21.73 1.18 -20.48
CA PHE A 349 -21.03 2.36 -19.96
C PHE A 349 -21.85 3.64 -20.21
N LYS A 350 -22.87 3.86 -19.37
CA LYS A 350 -23.79 5.02 -19.47
C LYS A 350 -23.26 6.32 -18.83
N ARG A 351 -22.03 6.29 -18.31
CA ARG A 351 -21.39 7.39 -17.55
C ARG A 351 -20.30 8.07 -18.38
N ASN A 352 -19.78 9.19 -17.90
CA ASN A 352 -18.63 9.86 -18.49
C ASN A 352 -17.41 8.92 -18.51
N MET A 353 -16.79 8.75 -19.68
CA MET A 353 -15.65 7.85 -19.87
C MET A 353 -14.42 8.26 -19.06
N LEU A 354 -14.25 9.56 -18.80
CA LEU A 354 -13.17 10.06 -17.95
C LEU A 354 -13.33 9.60 -16.49
N GLU A 355 -14.57 9.47 -16.03
CA GLU A 355 -14.87 8.96 -14.68
C GLU A 355 -14.77 7.45 -14.62
N GLN A 356 -15.19 6.74 -15.68
CA GLN A 356 -14.96 5.31 -15.83
C GLN A 356 -13.46 4.99 -15.82
N GLY A 357 -12.64 5.80 -16.50
CA GLY A 357 -11.19 5.68 -16.47
C GLY A 357 -10.59 5.81 -15.07
N ARG A 358 -11.04 6.80 -14.29
CA ARG A 358 -10.64 6.93 -12.88
C ARG A 358 -11.08 5.76 -12.01
N MET A 359 -12.24 5.16 -12.30
CA MET A 359 -12.70 3.96 -11.58
C MET A 359 -11.83 2.75 -11.93
N LEU A 360 -11.44 2.59 -13.19
CA LEU A 360 -10.54 1.53 -13.64
C LEU A 360 -9.18 1.63 -12.94
N THR A 361 -8.52 2.79 -13.00
CA THR A 361 -7.20 2.96 -12.38
C THR A 361 -7.25 2.83 -10.85
N HIS A 362 -8.34 3.27 -10.21
CA HIS A 362 -8.57 3.01 -8.79
C HIS A 362 -8.76 1.52 -8.48
N MET A 363 -9.47 0.77 -9.34
CA MET A 363 -9.63 -0.67 -9.22
C MET A 363 -8.27 -1.38 -9.34
N LEU A 364 -7.45 -1.00 -10.33
CA LEU A 364 -6.09 -1.52 -10.51
C LEU A 364 -5.22 -1.26 -9.26
N GLY A 365 -5.30 -0.07 -8.65
CA GLY A 365 -4.67 0.19 -7.36
C GLY A 365 -5.20 -0.68 -6.21
N GLY A 366 -6.50 -1.02 -6.23
CA GLY A 366 -7.12 -1.94 -5.29
C GLY A 366 -6.62 -3.39 -5.42
N ILE A 367 -6.17 -3.81 -6.61
CA ILE A 367 -5.58 -5.14 -6.84
C ILE A 367 -4.33 -5.31 -5.98
N ILE A 368 -3.44 -4.31 -5.93
CA ILE A 368 -2.22 -4.37 -5.11
C ILE A 368 -2.55 -4.57 -3.64
N TYR A 369 -3.42 -3.72 -3.10
CA TYR A 369 -3.82 -3.80 -1.70
C TYR A 369 -4.44 -5.17 -1.38
N GLY A 370 -5.21 -5.69 -2.34
CA GLY A 370 -5.83 -7.00 -2.26
C GLY A 370 -4.85 -8.17 -2.31
N LEU A 371 -3.83 -8.11 -3.16
CA LEU A 371 -2.81 -9.16 -3.30
C LEU A 371 -1.92 -9.31 -2.07
N SER A 372 -1.66 -8.21 -1.36
CA SER A 372 -0.95 -8.25 -0.07
C SER A 372 -1.84 -8.72 1.10
N ARG A 373 -3.17 -8.79 0.89
CA ARG A 373 -4.20 -9.13 1.90
C ARG A 373 -5.39 -9.91 1.29
N PRO A 374 -5.16 -11.07 0.65
CA PRO A 374 -6.20 -11.79 -0.10
C PRO A 374 -7.41 -12.19 0.76
N GLU A 375 -7.21 -12.44 2.04
CA GLU A 375 -8.25 -12.74 3.03
C GLU A 375 -9.32 -11.65 3.16
N ASN A 376 -8.96 -10.39 2.88
CA ASN A 376 -9.84 -9.23 3.06
C ASN A 376 -10.65 -8.87 1.81
N LEU A 377 -10.38 -9.52 0.67
CA LEU A 377 -11.03 -9.19 -0.61
C LEU A 377 -12.34 -9.93 -0.86
N HIS A 378 -12.50 -11.14 -0.31
CA HIS A 378 -13.50 -12.11 -0.77
C HIS A 378 -14.94 -11.56 -0.77
N MET A 379 -15.38 -10.96 0.35
CA MET A 379 -16.74 -10.42 0.46
C MET A 379 -16.98 -9.18 -0.41
N GLY A 380 -15.97 -8.32 -0.56
CA GLY A 380 -16.03 -7.14 -1.41
C GLY A 380 -16.18 -7.50 -2.89
N LEU A 381 -15.38 -8.46 -3.36
CA LEU A 381 -15.41 -8.93 -4.75
C LEU A 381 -16.72 -9.64 -5.09
N LEU A 382 -17.27 -10.45 -4.17
CA LEU A 382 -18.60 -11.06 -4.37
C LEU A 382 -19.71 -10.00 -4.50
N SER A 383 -19.68 -8.97 -3.65
CA SER A 383 -20.65 -7.86 -3.71
C SER A 383 -20.54 -7.10 -5.03
N LEU A 384 -19.31 -6.82 -5.48
CA LEU A 384 -19.06 -6.16 -6.77
C LEU A 384 -19.53 -7.03 -7.94
N GLY A 385 -19.32 -8.34 -7.89
CA GLY A 385 -19.83 -9.30 -8.88
C GLY A 385 -21.36 -9.25 -9.02
N ARG A 386 -22.09 -9.19 -7.90
CA ARG A 386 -23.56 -9.02 -7.91
C ARG A 386 -23.99 -7.68 -8.54
N GLN A 387 -23.24 -6.61 -8.32
CA GLN A 387 -23.51 -5.32 -8.98
C GLN A 387 -23.27 -5.41 -10.49
N HIS A 388 -22.21 -6.09 -10.92
CA HIS A 388 -21.95 -6.33 -12.35
C HIS A 388 -23.12 -7.06 -13.03
N ILE A 389 -23.70 -8.08 -12.38
CA ILE A 389 -24.91 -8.77 -12.88
C ILE A 389 -26.06 -7.78 -13.05
N LYS A 390 -26.32 -6.92 -12.04
CA LYS A 390 -27.37 -5.89 -12.09
C LYS A 390 -27.16 -4.86 -13.20
N TYR A 391 -25.91 -4.59 -13.57
CA TYR A 391 -25.58 -3.69 -14.69
C TYR A 391 -25.67 -4.37 -16.06
N GLY A 392 -25.99 -5.67 -16.12
CA GLY A 392 -26.10 -6.44 -17.37
C GLY A 392 -24.76 -6.99 -17.86
N VAL A 393 -23.72 -7.01 -17.02
CA VAL A 393 -22.46 -7.67 -17.36
C VAL A 393 -22.69 -9.19 -17.40
N LYS A 394 -22.13 -9.85 -18.42
CA LYS A 394 -22.19 -11.31 -18.60
C LYS A 394 -20.80 -11.93 -18.37
N LYS A 395 -20.75 -13.24 -18.13
CA LYS A 395 -19.49 -13.99 -17.98
C LYS A 395 -18.53 -13.78 -19.17
N GLU A 396 -19.04 -13.74 -20.40
CA GLU A 396 -18.27 -13.49 -21.63
C GLU A 396 -17.58 -12.12 -21.68
N HIS A 397 -18.14 -11.09 -21.03
CA HIS A 397 -17.53 -9.76 -21.02
C HIS A 397 -16.23 -9.70 -20.20
N TYR A 398 -16.05 -10.58 -19.20
CA TYR A 398 -14.82 -10.63 -18.41
C TYR A 398 -13.62 -11.09 -19.23
N ALA A 399 -13.81 -12.05 -20.15
CA ALA A 399 -12.74 -12.54 -21.00
C ALA A 399 -12.25 -11.45 -21.96
N ILE A 400 -13.19 -10.76 -22.62
CA ILE A 400 -12.89 -9.64 -23.53
C ILE A 400 -12.17 -8.50 -22.79
N LEU A 401 -12.64 -8.17 -21.57
CA LEU A 401 -12.02 -7.15 -20.73
C LEU A 401 -10.59 -7.54 -20.34
N LYS A 402 -10.39 -8.79 -19.91
CA LYS A 402 -9.09 -9.32 -19.51
C LYS A 402 -8.09 -9.25 -20.66
N GLU A 403 -8.44 -9.78 -21.83
CA GLU A 403 -7.58 -9.74 -23.02
C GLU A 403 -7.21 -8.30 -23.41
N THR A 404 -8.19 -7.40 -23.41
CA THR A 404 -7.96 -5.99 -23.75
C THR A 404 -7.05 -5.31 -22.72
N LEU A 405 -7.23 -5.62 -21.43
CA LEU A 405 -6.42 -5.05 -20.35
C LEU A 405 -4.98 -5.54 -20.42
N LEU A 406 -4.74 -6.83 -20.69
CA LEU A 406 -3.40 -7.38 -20.83
C LEU A 406 -2.65 -6.80 -22.02
N GLU A 407 -3.30 -6.66 -23.17
CA GLU A 407 -2.71 -5.97 -24.33
C GLU A 407 -2.37 -4.51 -24.01
N THR A 408 -3.28 -3.82 -23.32
CA THR A 408 -3.04 -2.43 -22.90
C THR A 408 -1.85 -2.33 -21.95
N ILE A 409 -1.72 -3.27 -21.01
CA ILE A 409 -0.58 -3.34 -20.09
C ILE A 409 0.71 -3.58 -20.87
N GLU A 410 0.74 -4.57 -21.77
CA GLU A 410 1.89 -4.90 -22.60
C GLU A 410 2.41 -3.68 -23.39
N GLU A 411 1.52 -2.97 -24.08
CA GLU A 411 1.92 -1.80 -24.88
C GLU A 411 2.30 -0.58 -24.03
N ARG A 412 1.66 -0.39 -22.87
CA ARG A 412 1.93 0.76 -21.99
C ARG A 412 3.18 0.58 -21.14
N LEU A 413 3.66 -0.65 -20.95
CA LEU A 413 4.96 -0.90 -20.32
C LEU A 413 6.12 -0.43 -21.20
N GLY A 414 5.98 -0.48 -22.53
CA GLY A 414 7.01 -0.07 -23.47
C GLY A 414 8.36 -0.73 -23.16
N ASP A 415 9.41 0.07 -22.96
CA ASP A 415 10.76 -0.40 -22.62
C ASP A 415 10.86 -1.20 -21.31
N PHE A 416 9.85 -1.11 -20.44
CA PHE A 416 9.80 -1.84 -19.17
C PHE A 416 9.08 -3.19 -19.28
N TYR A 417 8.64 -3.57 -20.49
CA TYR A 417 7.96 -4.83 -20.73
C TYR A 417 8.84 -6.04 -20.39
N LYS A 418 8.25 -7.00 -19.69
CA LYS A 418 8.78 -8.35 -19.47
C LYS A 418 7.62 -9.36 -19.51
N PRO A 419 7.78 -10.55 -20.10
CA PRO A 419 6.74 -11.59 -20.12
C PRO A 419 6.21 -11.94 -18.72
N GLU A 420 7.07 -11.90 -17.71
CA GLU A 420 6.74 -12.19 -16.32
C GLU A 420 5.75 -11.17 -15.74
N ILE A 421 5.85 -9.89 -16.13
CA ILE A 421 4.94 -8.83 -15.67
C ILE A 421 3.53 -9.08 -16.21
N VAL A 422 3.39 -9.35 -17.51
CA VAL A 422 2.07 -9.61 -18.11
C VAL A 422 1.45 -10.88 -17.52
N LYS A 423 2.25 -11.92 -17.30
CA LYS A 423 1.81 -13.14 -16.60
C LYS A 423 1.37 -12.86 -15.15
N ALA A 424 2.02 -11.93 -14.46
CA ALA A 424 1.60 -11.49 -13.12
C ALA A 424 0.21 -10.87 -13.16
N TRP A 425 0.01 -9.91 -14.05
CA TRP A 425 -1.28 -9.26 -14.25
C TRP A 425 -2.37 -10.25 -14.66
N ASP A 426 -2.05 -11.20 -15.54
CA ASP A 426 -2.94 -12.29 -15.95
C ASP A 426 -3.47 -13.08 -14.74
N ASN A 427 -2.56 -13.57 -13.89
CA ASN A 427 -2.89 -14.30 -12.67
C ASN A 427 -3.73 -13.46 -11.69
N ALA A 428 -3.38 -12.19 -11.50
CA ALA A 428 -4.10 -11.31 -10.57
C ALA A 428 -5.51 -10.95 -11.06
N ILE A 429 -5.66 -10.71 -12.36
CA ILE A 429 -6.96 -10.49 -12.97
C ILE A 429 -7.82 -11.74 -12.82
N ASP A 430 -7.28 -12.93 -13.10
CA ASP A 430 -8.00 -14.20 -12.93
C ASP A 430 -8.47 -14.44 -11.49
N LEU A 431 -7.63 -14.13 -10.50
CA LEU A 431 -8.01 -14.23 -9.10
C LEU A 431 -9.24 -13.36 -8.80
N ILE A 432 -9.25 -12.13 -9.29
CA ILE A 432 -10.31 -11.15 -9.05
C ILE A 432 -11.57 -11.49 -9.81
N THR A 433 -11.47 -11.70 -11.13
CA THR A 433 -12.62 -12.01 -11.97
C THR A 433 -13.23 -13.36 -11.58
N GLY A 434 -12.40 -14.35 -11.23
CA GLY A 434 -12.87 -15.63 -10.70
C GLY A 434 -13.67 -15.46 -9.41
N ALA A 435 -13.19 -14.66 -8.46
CA ALA A 435 -13.92 -14.36 -7.23
C ALA A 435 -15.25 -13.62 -7.50
N MET A 436 -15.26 -12.64 -8.42
CA MET A 436 -16.48 -11.93 -8.81
C MET A 436 -17.48 -12.84 -9.52
N MET A 437 -17.01 -13.74 -10.39
CA MET A 437 -17.84 -14.65 -11.18
C MET A 437 -18.57 -15.69 -10.34
N LYS A 438 -18.08 -16.02 -9.14
CA LYS A 438 -18.81 -16.87 -8.18
C LYS A 438 -20.21 -16.33 -7.86
N SER A 439 -20.42 -15.01 -7.95
CA SER A 439 -21.74 -14.41 -7.71
C SER A 439 -22.82 -14.87 -8.70
N TYR A 440 -22.45 -15.26 -9.92
CA TYR A 440 -23.39 -15.75 -10.94
C TYR A 440 -23.96 -17.13 -10.62
N ASP A 441 -23.29 -17.88 -9.74
CA ASP A 441 -23.70 -19.23 -9.37
C ASP A 441 -24.59 -19.23 -8.11
N TYR A 442 -24.60 -18.14 -7.33
CA TYR A 442 -25.49 -17.97 -6.16
C TYR A 442 -26.91 -17.54 -6.54
N ASP A 443 -27.08 -16.71 -7.58
CA ASP A 443 -28.41 -16.23 -8.01
C ASP A 443 -29.29 -17.35 -8.64
N LYS A 444 -28.74 -18.56 -8.87
CA LYS A 444 -29.49 -19.73 -9.35
C LYS A 444 -30.14 -20.58 -8.24
N VAL A 445 -29.87 -20.30 -6.96
CA VAL A 445 -30.37 -21.13 -5.85
C VAL A 445 -31.61 -20.51 -5.18
N GLU A 446 -31.91 -19.23 -5.45
CA GLU A 446 -33.10 -18.53 -4.93
C GLU A 446 -34.12 -18.12 -6.01
N SER A 447 -34.01 -18.67 -7.23
CA SER A 447 -34.97 -18.46 -8.33
C SER A 447 -35.93 -19.62 -8.49
#